data_AF-A0A7C7CKE9-F1
#
_entry.id   AF-A0A7C7CKE9-F1
#
_cell.length_a   1.000
_cell.length_b   1.000
_cell.length_c   1.000
_cell.angle_alpha   90.00
_cell.angle_beta   90.00
_cell.angle_gamma   90.00
#
_symmetry.space_group_name_H-M   'P 1'
#
loop_
_entity.id
_entity.type
_entity.pdbx_description
1 polymer ?
#
loop_
_entity_poly.entity_id
_entity_poly.type
_entity_poly.pdbx_seq_one_letter_code
_entity_poly.pdbx_strand_id
1 'polypeptide(L)'
;TTDGGTKKQGRMEYESAFALGSLVGVGDPNAVIRASTFCDEMGMDTISAGATIAWAMESFERGLITLADTGGIDLRFGNAEAVIECLQMIAKRDGIGNLLAEGSLRAARSVGGGSDAWAMQVKGLEMPGYEPRSLKTMALGLAVSTKGACHNRSSAYEADFSARVDRFSADDARGQITMDGEDFSAVLDSLIWCKFLRKAFDDFYGESASVFQQITGYPITPDELKLAGERINNMKKLFNIREGWVRDDDTLPGRALSENLVDGVGKGVGLSHDDLDMMIASYYRVRGWTFEGDIPASKLEELGLDMIVQNAETTNV
;
A
#
# COMPACT_ATOMS: atom_id res chain seq x y z
N THR A 1 -13.72 20.02 -14.90
CA THR A 1 -13.19 19.94 -16.28
C THR A 1 -13.53 21.20 -17.04
N THR A 2 -12.65 21.66 -17.92
CA THR A 2 -12.76 22.96 -18.61
C THR A 2 -12.94 22.84 -20.12
N ASP A 3 -12.72 21.66 -20.69
CA ASP A 3 -12.91 21.28 -22.09
C ASP A 3 -14.40 21.13 -22.51
N GLY A 4 -14.65 20.78 -23.77
CA GLY A 4 -16.00 20.65 -24.34
C GLY A 4 -16.74 19.35 -24.01
N GLY A 5 -16.09 18.36 -23.37
CA GLY A 5 -16.71 17.10 -22.99
C GLY A 5 -17.60 17.19 -21.73
N THR A 6 -18.05 16.04 -21.22
CA THR A 6 -18.88 15.97 -20.01
C THR A 6 -18.27 16.75 -18.86
N LYS A 7 -19.03 17.71 -18.31
CA LYS A 7 -18.58 18.53 -17.19
C LYS A 7 -18.62 17.72 -15.91
N LYS A 8 -17.46 17.62 -15.25
CA LYS A 8 -17.31 17.00 -13.93
C LYS A 8 -16.52 17.94 -13.02
N GLN A 9 -16.85 17.90 -11.73
CA GLN A 9 -16.12 18.54 -10.65
C GLN A 9 -15.90 17.46 -9.59
N GLY A 10 -14.65 17.31 -9.16
CA GLY A 10 -14.25 16.32 -8.16
C GLY A 10 -13.06 16.84 -7.37
N ARG A 11 -12.90 16.33 -6.15
CA ARG A 11 -11.71 16.56 -5.34
C ARG A 11 -10.62 15.65 -5.89
N MET A 12 -9.44 16.20 -6.16
CA MET A 12 -8.31 15.41 -6.65
C MET A 12 -7.29 15.22 -5.55
N GLU A 13 -7.00 13.96 -5.26
CA GLU A 13 -5.92 13.56 -4.35
C GLU A 13 -4.69 13.13 -5.14
N TYR A 14 -3.52 13.21 -4.51
CA TYR A 14 -2.25 12.82 -5.12
C TYR A 14 -2.28 11.42 -5.74
N GLU A 15 -2.77 10.44 -4.98
CA GLU A 15 -2.82 9.03 -5.40
C GLU A 15 -3.77 8.81 -6.57
N SER A 16 -4.95 9.46 -6.57
CA SER A 16 -5.89 9.39 -7.70
C SER A 16 -5.29 10.01 -8.97
N ALA A 17 -4.59 11.13 -8.83
CA ALA A 17 -3.92 11.78 -9.96
C ALA A 17 -2.77 10.93 -10.52
N PHE A 18 -2.02 10.26 -9.66
CA PHE A 18 -0.99 9.30 -10.05
C PHE A 18 -1.60 8.09 -10.77
N ALA A 19 -2.51 7.38 -10.12
CA ALA A 19 -2.99 6.07 -10.57
C ALA A 19 -3.83 6.14 -11.85
N LEU A 20 -4.62 7.20 -12.01
CA LEU A 20 -5.49 7.41 -13.18
C LEU A 20 -4.87 8.37 -14.22
N GLY A 21 -3.67 8.89 -13.94
CA GLY A 21 -2.92 9.78 -14.81
C GLY A 21 -1.60 9.17 -15.22
N SER A 22 -0.51 9.53 -14.53
CA SER A 22 0.85 9.16 -14.95
C SER A 22 1.09 7.66 -15.00
N LEU A 23 0.47 6.87 -14.11
CA LEU A 23 0.63 5.41 -14.08
C LEU A 23 0.08 4.74 -15.35
N VAL A 24 -1.01 5.27 -15.91
CA VAL A 24 -1.65 4.78 -17.14
C VAL A 24 -1.25 5.61 -18.38
N GLY A 25 -0.23 6.47 -18.25
CA GLY A 25 0.30 7.30 -19.34
C GLY A 25 -0.60 8.48 -19.75
N VAL A 26 -1.64 8.80 -18.97
CA VAL A 26 -2.62 9.85 -19.30
C VAL A 26 -2.19 11.19 -18.69
N GLY A 27 -1.87 12.16 -19.57
CA GLY A 27 -1.47 13.51 -19.17
C GLY A 27 -2.59 14.57 -19.19
N ASP A 28 -3.78 14.25 -19.72
CA ASP A 28 -4.90 15.20 -19.76
C ASP A 28 -5.58 15.31 -18.38
N PRO A 29 -5.52 16.46 -17.70
CA PRO A 29 -6.17 16.63 -16.41
C PRO A 29 -7.69 16.50 -16.48
N ASN A 30 -8.33 16.78 -17.63
CA ASN A 30 -9.78 16.62 -17.73
C ASN A 30 -10.20 15.15 -17.71
N ALA A 31 -9.47 14.28 -18.43
CA ALA A 31 -9.64 12.84 -18.36
C ALA A 31 -9.43 12.30 -16.94
N VAL A 32 -8.33 12.70 -16.27
CA VAL A 32 -8.04 12.25 -14.90
C VAL A 32 -9.13 12.69 -13.91
N ILE A 33 -9.63 13.93 -14.00
CA ILE A 33 -10.74 14.40 -13.16
C ILE A 33 -12.01 13.57 -13.42
N ARG A 34 -12.32 13.24 -14.68
CA ARG A 34 -13.49 12.39 -15.00
C ARG A 34 -13.33 10.98 -14.45
N ALA A 35 -12.14 10.38 -14.60
CA ALA A 35 -11.84 9.05 -14.10
C ALA A 35 -11.97 9.00 -12.57
N SER A 36 -11.35 9.94 -11.86
CA SER A 36 -11.44 10.01 -10.40
C SER A 36 -12.87 10.25 -9.93
N THR A 37 -13.60 11.16 -10.57
CA THR A 37 -15.01 11.42 -10.22
C THR A 37 -15.87 10.18 -10.46
N PHE A 38 -15.60 9.42 -11.53
CA PHE A 38 -16.32 8.17 -11.79
C PHE A 38 -16.02 7.12 -10.72
N CYS A 39 -14.77 6.96 -10.30
CA CYS A 39 -14.41 6.05 -9.21
C CYS A 39 -15.14 6.43 -7.91
N ASP A 40 -15.20 7.71 -7.56
CA ASP A 40 -15.97 8.19 -6.40
C ASP A 40 -17.46 7.84 -6.51
N GLU A 41 -18.06 8.10 -7.68
CA GLU A 41 -19.49 7.82 -7.95
C GLU A 41 -19.83 6.32 -7.87
N MET A 42 -18.88 5.46 -8.24
CA MET A 42 -19.06 4.00 -8.24
C MET A 42 -18.55 3.30 -6.97
N GLY A 43 -17.89 4.02 -6.05
CA GLY A 43 -17.28 3.43 -4.86
C GLY A 43 -16.08 2.54 -5.18
N MET A 44 -15.24 2.95 -6.14
CA MET A 44 -14.07 2.21 -6.61
C MET A 44 -12.78 2.87 -6.09
N ASP A 45 -11.84 2.07 -5.58
CA ASP A 45 -10.52 2.57 -5.19
C ASP A 45 -9.71 3.00 -6.43
N THR A 46 -9.30 4.26 -6.48
CA THR A 46 -8.57 4.83 -7.62
C THR A 46 -7.20 4.22 -7.80
N ILE A 47 -6.51 3.84 -6.72
CA ILE A 47 -5.18 3.22 -6.77
C ILE A 47 -5.28 1.84 -7.43
N SER A 48 -6.10 0.97 -6.84
CA SER A 48 -6.25 -0.41 -7.32
C SER A 48 -6.84 -0.46 -8.74
N ALA A 49 -7.81 0.41 -9.05
CA ALA A 49 -8.37 0.51 -10.40
C ALA A 49 -7.31 0.96 -11.42
N GLY A 50 -6.58 2.04 -11.13
CA GLY A 50 -5.55 2.56 -12.02
C GLY A 50 -4.42 1.57 -12.25
N ALA A 51 -3.90 0.94 -11.20
CA ALA A 51 -2.82 -0.03 -11.33
C ALA A 51 -3.25 -1.34 -11.99
N THR A 52 -4.49 -1.79 -11.79
CA THR A 52 -5.05 -2.94 -12.52
C THR A 52 -5.22 -2.63 -14.01
N ILE A 53 -5.66 -1.43 -14.36
CA ILE A 53 -5.72 -0.97 -15.76
C ILE A 53 -4.31 -0.85 -16.35
N ALA A 54 -3.33 -0.33 -15.61
CA ALA A 54 -1.94 -0.27 -16.07
C ALA A 54 -1.35 -1.66 -16.33
N TRP A 55 -1.65 -2.65 -15.48
CA TRP A 55 -1.30 -4.05 -15.74
C TRP A 55 -1.95 -4.57 -17.04
N ALA A 56 -3.22 -4.24 -17.28
CA ALA A 56 -3.91 -4.63 -18.51
C ALA A 56 -3.31 -3.96 -19.76
N MET A 57 -2.95 -2.67 -19.64
CA MET A 57 -2.31 -1.92 -20.73
C MET A 57 -0.94 -2.50 -21.08
N GLU A 58 -0.12 -2.80 -20.09
CA GLU A 58 1.18 -3.44 -20.34
C GLU A 58 1.02 -4.85 -20.92
N SER A 59 0.03 -5.61 -20.44
CA SER A 59 -0.30 -6.92 -21.00
C SER A 59 -0.76 -6.83 -22.46
N PHE A 60 -1.47 -5.76 -22.81
CA PHE A 60 -1.90 -5.49 -24.17
C PHE A 60 -0.73 -5.13 -25.09
N GLU A 61 0.16 -4.23 -24.65
CA GLU A 61 1.36 -3.87 -25.42
C GLU A 61 2.33 -5.04 -25.60
N ARG A 62 2.34 -6.00 -24.66
CA ARG A 62 3.08 -7.25 -24.75
C ARG A 62 2.39 -8.32 -25.61
N GLY A 63 1.18 -8.06 -26.11
CA GLY A 63 0.39 -8.97 -26.92
C GLY A 63 -0.24 -10.14 -26.15
N LEU A 64 -0.25 -10.07 -24.82
CA LEU A 64 -0.88 -11.08 -23.95
C LEU A 64 -2.40 -10.88 -23.84
N ILE A 65 -2.84 -9.62 -23.83
CA ILE A 65 -4.25 -9.24 -24.01
C ILE A 65 -4.38 -8.66 -25.43
N THR A 66 -5.40 -9.06 -26.18
CA THR A 66 -5.59 -8.63 -27.56
C THR A 66 -6.83 -7.75 -27.72
N LEU A 67 -6.98 -7.10 -28.88
CA LEU A 67 -8.22 -6.37 -29.23
C LEU A 67 -9.47 -7.25 -29.16
N ALA A 68 -9.34 -8.56 -29.41
CA ALA A 68 -10.48 -9.47 -29.31
C ALA A 68 -10.93 -9.64 -27.85
N ASP A 69 -9.97 -9.76 -26.92
CA ASP A 69 -10.24 -9.93 -25.49
C ASP A 69 -10.87 -8.68 -24.85
N THR A 70 -10.56 -7.51 -25.41
CA THR A 70 -11.07 -6.22 -24.91
C THR A 70 -12.36 -5.76 -25.58
N GLY A 71 -12.91 -6.55 -26.52
CA GLY A 71 -14.09 -6.13 -27.29
C GLY A 71 -13.82 -4.95 -28.23
N GLY A 72 -12.57 -4.78 -28.67
CA GLY A 72 -12.13 -3.72 -29.59
C GLY A 72 -11.51 -2.49 -28.92
N ILE A 73 -11.42 -2.46 -27.59
CA ILE A 73 -10.80 -1.36 -26.84
C ILE A 73 -9.27 -1.44 -26.98
N ASP A 74 -8.65 -0.38 -27.48
CA ASP A 74 -7.20 -0.27 -27.63
C ASP A 74 -6.53 0.14 -26.31
N LEU A 75 -6.05 -0.85 -25.54
CA LEU A 75 -5.45 -0.65 -24.21
C LEU A 75 -3.96 -0.26 -24.27
N ARG A 76 -3.54 0.58 -25.23
CA ARG A 76 -2.18 1.16 -25.18
C ARG A 76 -2.08 2.23 -24.09
N PHE A 77 -0.91 2.37 -23.49
CA PHE A 77 -0.66 3.42 -22.50
C PHE A 77 -0.96 4.80 -23.08
N GLY A 78 -1.57 5.67 -22.27
CA GLY A 78 -1.98 7.02 -22.66
C GLY A 78 -3.33 7.12 -23.36
N ASN A 79 -4.01 6.00 -23.63
CA ASN A 79 -5.38 6.04 -24.14
C ASN A 79 -6.39 6.39 -23.03
N ALA A 80 -6.69 7.68 -22.89
CA ALA A 80 -7.60 8.20 -21.88
C ALA A 80 -9.05 7.68 -22.01
N GLU A 81 -9.53 7.45 -23.23
CA GLU A 81 -10.88 6.92 -23.48
C GLU A 81 -10.97 5.47 -22.98
N ALA A 82 -9.96 4.65 -23.29
CA ALA A 82 -9.89 3.27 -22.83
C ALA A 82 -9.85 3.15 -21.30
N VAL A 83 -9.17 4.06 -20.59
CA VAL A 83 -9.19 4.09 -19.11
C VAL A 83 -10.63 4.26 -18.60
N ILE A 84 -11.37 5.24 -19.12
CA ILE A 84 -12.76 5.50 -18.69
C ILE A 84 -13.67 4.31 -19.04
N GLU A 85 -13.53 3.73 -20.23
CA GLU A 85 -14.31 2.57 -20.64
C GLU A 85 -14.01 1.35 -19.75
N CYS A 86 -12.74 1.07 -19.45
CA CYS A 86 -12.36 0.01 -18.52
C CYS A 86 -12.96 0.24 -17.12
N LEU A 87 -12.91 1.46 -16.58
CA LEU A 87 -13.54 1.75 -15.29
C LEU A 87 -15.05 1.43 -15.30
N GLN A 88 -15.76 1.81 -16.38
CA GLN A 88 -17.18 1.51 -16.54
C GLN A 88 -17.44 0.01 -16.65
N MET A 89 -16.60 -0.72 -17.37
CA MET A 89 -16.71 -2.17 -17.53
C MET A 89 -16.40 -2.90 -16.22
N ILE A 90 -15.40 -2.46 -15.45
CA ILE A 90 -15.07 -2.98 -14.12
C ILE A 90 -16.29 -2.82 -13.20
N ALA A 91 -16.87 -1.61 -13.15
CA ALA A 91 -18.02 -1.34 -12.29
C ALA A 91 -19.25 -2.19 -12.63
N LYS A 92 -19.38 -2.61 -13.90
CA LYS A 92 -20.47 -3.46 -14.39
C LYS A 92 -20.11 -4.95 -14.42
N ARG A 93 -18.84 -5.31 -14.19
CA ARG A 93 -18.28 -6.65 -14.45
C ARG A 93 -18.64 -7.17 -15.85
N ASP A 94 -18.45 -6.33 -16.86
CA ASP A 94 -18.77 -6.64 -18.26
C ASP A 94 -17.51 -6.81 -19.10
N GLY A 95 -17.51 -7.76 -20.05
CA GLY A 95 -16.36 -8.09 -20.89
C GLY A 95 -15.04 -8.24 -20.10
N ILE A 96 -13.98 -7.55 -20.56
CA ILE A 96 -12.68 -7.52 -19.87
C ILE A 96 -12.79 -6.96 -18.45
N GLY A 97 -13.79 -6.12 -18.17
CA GLY A 97 -14.06 -5.57 -16.85
C GLY A 97 -14.38 -6.63 -15.79
N ASN A 98 -14.93 -7.80 -16.17
CA ASN A 98 -15.13 -8.89 -15.21
C ASN A 98 -13.79 -9.45 -14.69
N LEU A 99 -12.78 -9.56 -15.55
CA LEU A 99 -11.43 -9.95 -15.17
C LEU A 99 -10.76 -8.86 -14.31
N LEU A 100 -10.82 -7.61 -14.77
CA LEU A 100 -10.16 -6.49 -14.09
C LEU A 100 -10.80 -6.16 -12.73
N ALA A 101 -12.08 -6.47 -12.53
CA ALA A 101 -12.75 -6.34 -11.22
C ALA A 101 -12.18 -7.28 -10.14
N GLU A 102 -11.36 -8.26 -10.50
CA GLU A 102 -10.66 -9.13 -9.55
C GLU A 102 -9.35 -8.52 -9.02
N GLY A 103 -8.87 -7.40 -9.57
CA GLY A 103 -7.58 -6.80 -9.22
C GLY A 103 -6.39 -7.46 -9.91
N SER A 104 -5.23 -6.78 -9.90
CA SER A 104 -4.06 -7.14 -10.71
C SER A 104 -3.48 -8.51 -10.37
N LEU A 105 -3.45 -8.91 -9.09
CA LEU A 105 -2.93 -10.21 -8.66
C LEU A 105 -3.73 -11.37 -9.27
N ARG A 106 -5.06 -11.32 -9.13
CA ARG A 106 -5.94 -12.40 -9.61
C ARG A 106 -6.05 -12.37 -11.13
N ALA A 107 -6.10 -11.18 -11.73
CA ALA A 107 -6.11 -11.04 -13.18
C ALA A 107 -4.83 -11.62 -13.81
N ALA A 108 -3.66 -11.30 -13.27
CA ALA A 108 -2.38 -11.85 -13.72
C ALA A 108 -2.30 -13.37 -13.60
N ARG A 109 -2.75 -13.93 -12.46
CA ARG A 109 -2.82 -15.39 -12.27
C ARG A 109 -3.77 -16.06 -13.26
N SER A 110 -4.91 -15.44 -13.55
CA SER A 110 -5.90 -15.99 -14.49
C SER A 110 -5.42 -15.95 -15.93
N VAL A 111 -4.74 -14.89 -16.35
CA VAL A 111 -4.24 -14.75 -17.72
C VAL A 111 -2.93 -15.53 -17.92
N GLY A 112 -2.09 -15.60 -16.90
CA GLY A 112 -0.81 -16.30 -16.96
C GLY A 112 0.22 -15.55 -17.82
N GLY A 113 1.03 -16.28 -18.58
CA GLY A 113 2.03 -15.70 -19.49
C GLY A 113 3.18 -14.94 -18.80
N GLY A 114 3.41 -15.20 -17.51
CA GLY A 114 4.41 -14.48 -16.70
C GLY A 114 3.98 -13.04 -16.35
N SER A 115 2.70 -12.71 -16.50
CA SER A 115 2.18 -11.35 -16.24
C SER A 115 2.15 -10.93 -14.79
N ASP A 116 2.42 -11.86 -13.87
CA ASP A 116 2.70 -11.59 -12.47
C ASP A 116 3.94 -10.70 -12.29
N ALA A 117 4.90 -10.75 -13.23
CA ALA A 117 6.12 -9.94 -13.18
C ALA A 117 5.86 -8.42 -13.29
N TRP A 118 4.71 -8.01 -13.85
CA TRP A 118 4.29 -6.60 -13.93
C TRP A 118 2.96 -6.32 -13.22
N ALA A 119 2.45 -7.27 -12.44
CA ALA A 119 1.37 -7.02 -11.49
C ALA A 119 1.96 -6.37 -10.22
N MET A 120 2.00 -5.04 -10.20
CA MET A 120 2.64 -4.27 -9.13
C MET A 120 1.79 -4.24 -7.86
N GLN A 121 1.86 -5.30 -7.05
CA GLN A 121 1.08 -5.48 -5.82
C GLN A 121 1.90 -6.17 -4.71
N VAL A 122 1.47 -5.99 -3.46
CA VAL A 122 1.96 -6.77 -2.30
C VAL A 122 0.76 -7.31 -1.54
N LYS A 123 0.73 -8.63 -1.30
CA LYS A 123 -0.36 -9.34 -0.58
C LYS A 123 -1.77 -9.09 -1.15
N GLY A 124 -1.85 -8.93 -2.46
CA GLY A 124 -3.08 -8.69 -3.21
C GLY A 124 -3.52 -7.23 -3.29
N LEU A 125 -2.76 -6.28 -2.72
CA LEU A 125 -3.07 -4.84 -2.82
C LEU A 125 -2.06 -4.14 -3.75
N GLU A 126 -2.60 -3.39 -4.71
CA GLU A 126 -1.84 -2.62 -5.69
C GLU A 126 -0.94 -1.54 -5.06
N MET A 127 0.22 -1.32 -5.68
CA MET A 127 1.23 -0.37 -5.21
C MET A 127 0.76 1.09 -5.36
N PRO A 128 0.98 1.95 -4.35
CA PRO A 128 0.68 3.38 -4.41
C PRO A 128 1.74 4.16 -5.20
N GLY A 129 1.55 5.48 -5.34
CA GLY A 129 2.40 6.41 -6.08
C GLY A 129 3.79 6.70 -5.51
N TYR A 130 4.49 5.70 -4.97
CA TYR A 130 5.84 5.84 -4.43
C TYR A 130 6.78 4.82 -5.05
N GLU A 131 7.91 5.28 -5.57
CA GLU A 131 8.89 4.44 -6.27
C GLU A 131 9.86 3.76 -5.26
N PRO A 132 9.64 2.47 -4.92
CA PRO A 132 10.38 1.80 -3.85
C PRO A 132 11.87 1.64 -4.14
N ARG A 133 12.28 1.64 -5.42
CA ARG A 133 13.70 1.56 -5.77
C ARG A 133 14.47 2.79 -5.31
N SER A 134 13.80 3.95 -5.21
CA SER A 134 14.41 5.22 -4.78
C SER A 134 14.01 5.68 -3.38
N LEU A 135 13.11 4.97 -2.71
CA LEU A 135 12.57 5.31 -1.39
C LEU A 135 12.65 4.06 -0.51
N LYS A 136 13.83 3.80 0.09
CA LYS A 136 14.09 2.52 0.77
C LYS A 136 13.24 2.30 2.01
N THR A 137 12.97 3.34 2.79
CA THR A 137 12.11 3.20 3.98
C THR A 137 10.69 2.88 3.56
N MET A 138 10.22 3.55 2.51
CA MET A 138 8.92 3.30 1.91
C MET A 138 8.83 1.88 1.30
N ALA A 139 9.88 1.40 0.66
CA ALA A 139 9.96 0.03 0.15
C ALA A 139 9.74 -1.01 1.25
N LEU A 140 10.42 -0.85 2.39
CA LEU A 140 10.22 -1.70 3.57
C LEU A 140 8.77 -1.62 4.07
N GLY A 141 8.23 -0.40 4.23
CA GLY A 141 6.85 -0.21 4.70
C GLY A 141 5.78 -0.83 3.79
N LEU A 142 6.00 -0.86 2.48
CA LEU A 142 5.14 -1.56 1.53
C LEU A 142 5.20 -3.08 1.69
N ALA A 143 6.42 -3.61 1.87
CA ALA A 143 6.65 -5.05 1.98
C ALA A 143 6.00 -5.64 3.24
N VAL A 144 6.14 -4.99 4.40
CA VAL A 144 5.72 -5.55 5.70
C VAL A 144 4.32 -5.13 6.16
N SER A 145 3.64 -4.25 5.41
CA SER A 145 2.34 -3.69 5.81
C SER A 145 1.27 -4.78 5.98
N THR A 146 0.55 -4.68 7.09
CA THR A 146 -0.50 -5.64 7.51
C THR A 146 -1.70 -5.78 6.58
N LYS A 147 -1.83 -4.93 5.55
CA LYS A 147 -2.94 -4.98 4.58
C LYS A 147 -2.47 -5.00 3.12
N GLY A 148 -1.19 -5.29 2.87
CA GLY A 148 -0.57 -5.14 1.55
C GLY A 148 0.00 -3.74 1.30
N ALA A 149 0.39 -3.47 0.05
CA ALA A 149 1.14 -2.28 -0.36
C ALA A 149 0.42 -0.96 -0.05
N CYS A 150 0.66 -0.36 1.13
CA CYS A 150 -0.01 0.87 1.54
C CYS A 150 0.93 1.87 2.20
N HIS A 151 1.10 3.02 1.56
CA HIS A 151 1.91 4.14 2.06
C HIS A 151 1.41 4.74 3.37
N ASN A 152 0.11 4.66 3.61
CA ASN A 152 -0.53 5.34 4.71
C ASN A 152 -0.45 4.56 6.05
N ARG A 153 0.15 3.36 6.07
CA ARG A 153 0.28 2.57 7.31
C ARG A 153 1.52 2.91 8.12
N SER A 154 2.64 3.19 7.47
CA SER A 154 3.86 3.61 8.14
C SER A 154 4.19 5.10 7.93
N SER A 155 3.66 5.72 6.88
CA SER A 155 4.14 7.02 6.37
C SER A 155 5.66 7.06 6.20
N ALA A 156 6.28 5.90 5.91
CA ALA A 156 7.73 5.74 5.84
C ALA A 156 8.41 6.64 4.82
N TYR A 157 7.70 7.05 3.75
CA TYR A 157 8.15 8.04 2.78
C TYR A 157 8.54 9.39 3.41
N GLU A 158 8.01 9.74 4.58
CA GLU A 158 8.41 10.98 5.27
C GLU A 158 9.88 10.97 5.67
N ALA A 159 10.41 9.81 6.06
CA ALA A 159 11.82 9.67 6.35
C ALA A 159 12.63 9.86 5.05
N ASP A 160 12.22 9.19 3.96
CA ASP A 160 12.91 9.25 2.67
C ASP A 160 12.92 10.67 2.04
N PHE A 161 11.93 11.51 2.35
CA PHE A 161 11.92 12.92 1.92
C PHE A 161 12.62 13.89 2.89
N SER A 162 13.14 13.39 4.01
CA SER A 162 13.85 14.18 5.00
C SER A 162 15.36 13.97 4.92
N ALA A 163 16.13 14.79 5.63
CA ALA A 163 17.57 14.60 5.76
C ALA A 163 17.96 13.46 6.73
N ARG A 164 16.99 12.73 7.29
CA ARG A 164 17.24 11.66 8.28
C ARG A 164 17.92 10.44 7.67
N VAL A 165 17.73 10.22 6.37
CA VAL A 165 18.20 9.03 5.66
C VAL A 165 18.67 9.40 4.25
N ASP A 166 19.57 8.60 3.69
CA ASP A 166 19.76 8.58 2.25
C ASP A 166 18.72 7.65 1.62
N ARG A 167 17.75 8.23 0.92
CA ARG A 167 16.65 7.50 0.28
C ARG A 167 17.10 6.52 -0.80
N PHE A 168 18.32 6.67 -1.35
CA PHE A 168 18.85 5.78 -2.38
C PHE A 168 19.60 4.57 -1.80
N SER A 169 19.90 4.57 -0.50
CA SER A 169 20.68 3.53 0.16
C SER A 169 19.85 2.75 1.19
N ALA A 170 19.97 1.43 1.17
CA ALA A 170 19.35 0.55 2.16
C ALA A 170 20.27 0.41 3.39
N ASP A 171 19.70 0.39 4.59
CA ASP A 171 20.42 0.16 5.84
C ASP A 171 19.48 -0.39 6.93
N ASP A 172 20.07 -0.87 8.03
CA ASP A 172 19.32 -1.45 9.16
C ASP A 172 18.48 -0.42 9.94
N ALA A 173 18.75 0.88 9.81
CA ALA A 173 17.97 1.91 10.53
C ALA A 173 16.54 2.01 10.00
N ARG A 174 16.28 1.50 8.78
CA ARG A 174 14.96 1.49 8.14
C ARG A 174 13.92 0.71 8.97
N GLY A 175 14.34 -0.35 9.67
CA GLY A 175 13.47 -1.15 10.53
C GLY A 175 12.80 -0.34 11.63
N GLN A 176 13.60 0.35 12.45
CA GLN A 176 13.11 1.18 13.55
C GLN A 176 12.18 2.30 13.05
N ILE A 177 12.59 3.00 11.98
CA ILE A 177 11.80 4.11 11.41
C ILE A 177 10.43 3.63 10.95
N THR A 178 10.37 2.47 10.29
CA THR A 178 9.11 1.91 9.79
C THR A 178 8.21 1.47 10.94
N MET A 179 8.77 0.80 11.95
CA MET A 179 8.04 0.37 13.15
C MET A 179 7.43 1.57 13.89
N ASP A 180 8.23 2.60 14.17
CA ASP A 180 7.79 3.81 14.87
C ASP A 180 6.63 4.49 14.12
N GLY A 181 6.74 4.58 12.79
CA GLY A 181 5.72 5.17 11.93
C GLY A 181 4.41 4.38 11.92
N GLU A 182 4.48 3.05 11.93
CA GLU A 182 3.29 2.19 12.00
C GLU A 182 2.58 2.27 13.34
N ASP A 183 3.33 2.31 14.44
CA ASP A 183 2.75 2.36 15.79
C ASP A 183 2.11 3.71 16.05
N PHE A 184 2.80 4.79 15.66
CA PHE A 184 2.23 6.13 15.66
C PHE A 184 0.95 6.22 14.79
N SER A 185 0.99 5.66 13.58
CA SER A 185 -0.17 5.65 12.68
C SER A 185 -1.34 4.83 13.22
N ALA A 186 -1.08 3.74 13.93
CA ALA A 186 -2.12 2.92 14.56
C ALA A 186 -2.85 3.70 15.68
N VAL A 187 -2.13 4.54 16.43
CA VAL A 187 -2.75 5.42 17.44
C VAL A 187 -3.60 6.50 16.77
N LEU A 188 -3.07 7.20 15.75
CA LEU A 188 -3.85 8.16 14.97
C LEU A 188 -5.15 7.57 14.42
N ASP A 189 -5.05 6.39 13.80
CA ASP A 189 -6.19 5.70 13.21
C ASP A 189 -7.23 5.29 14.26
N SER A 190 -6.79 4.85 15.44
CA SER A 190 -7.68 4.40 16.52
C SER A 190 -8.39 5.56 17.22
N LEU A 191 -7.72 6.70 17.32
CA LEU A 191 -8.31 7.95 17.83
C LEU A 191 -9.13 8.69 16.76
N ILE A 192 -9.09 8.22 15.50
CA ILE A 192 -9.77 8.84 14.35
C ILE A 192 -9.23 10.27 14.10
N TRP A 193 -7.96 10.49 14.42
CA TRP A 193 -7.27 11.71 14.03
C TRP A 193 -6.87 11.62 12.57
N CYS A 194 -7.20 12.66 11.80
CA CYS A 194 -6.73 12.75 10.42
C CYS A 194 -5.19 12.75 10.42
N LYS A 195 -4.58 11.88 9.62
CA LYS A 195 -3.11 11.80 9.50
C LYS A 195 -2.46 13.10 9.04
N PHE A 196 -3.18 14.01 8.38
CA PHE A 196 -2.63 15.33 8.04
C PHE A 196 -2.43 16.24 9.26
N LEU A 197 -2.96 15.88 10.43
CA LEU A 197 -2.71 16.57 11.70
C LEU A 197 -1.43 16.12 12.39
N ARG A 198 -0.69 15.12 11.87
CA ARG A 198 0.50 14.56 12.53
C ARG A 198 1.63 15.54 12.84
N LYS A 199 1.64 16.72 12.22
CA LYS A 199 2.60 17.82 12.47
C LYS A 199 1.96 19.05 13.11
N ALA A 200 0.72 18.91 13.58
CA ALA A 200 -0.03 19.98 14.25
C ALA A 200 0.02 19.90 15.77
N PHE A 201 0.59 18.83 16.33
CA PHE A 201 0.79 18.62 17.77
C PHE A 201 2.23 18.93 18.15
N ASP A 202 2.44 19.51 19.33
CA ASP A 202 3.77 19.70 19.92
C ASP A 202 4.20 18.41 20.67
N ASP A 203 3.28 17.82 21.43
CA ASP A 203 3.38 16.49 22.02
C ASP A 203 2.12 15.69 21.69
N PHE A 204 2.16 14.97 20.56
CA PHE A 204 1.03 14.18 20.09
C PHE A 204 0.44 13.25 21.16
N TYR A 205 1.28 12.52 21.91
CA TYR A 205 0.79 11.53 22.85
C TYR A 205 0.25 12.19 24.13
N GLY A 206 0.92 13.22 24.64
CA GLY A 206 0.44 14.04 25.76
C GLY A 206 -0.91 14.70 25.48
N GLU A 207 -0.99 15.41 24.36
CA GLU A 207 -2.20 16.12 23.94
C GLU A 207 -3.34 15.14 23.63
N SER A 208 -3.06 14.04 22.92
CA SER A 208 -4.07 13.02 22.61
C SER A 208 -4.62 12.31 23.84
N ALA A 209 -3.76 11.97 24.81
CA ALA A 209 -4.19 11.35 26.07
C ALA A 209 -5.14 12.27 26.86
N SER A 210 -4.78 13.56 26.94
CA SER A 210 -5.62 14.58 27.57
C SER A 210 -6.99 14.70 26.90
N VAL A 211 -7.02 14.79 25.56
CA VAL A 211 -8.29 14.89 24.80
C VAL A 211 -9.13 13.62 24.97
N PHE A 212 -8.51 12.43 24.88
CA PHE A 212 -9.20 11.15 25.05
C PHE A 212 -9.88 11.07 26.43
N GLN A 213 -9.17 11.43 27.49
CA GLN A 213 -9.73 11.42 28.84
C GLN A 213 -10.86 12.45 29.01
N GLN A 214 -10.72 13.64 28.45
CA GLN A 214 -11.76 14.68 28.51
C GLN A 214 -13.05 14.27 27.81
N ILE A 215 -12.94 13.56 26.68
CA ILE A 215 -14.11 13.11 25.90
C ILE A 215 -14.77 11.88 26.53
N THR A 216 -13.96 10.89 26.92
CA THR A 216 -14.48 9.57 27.29
C THR A 216 -14.65 9.38 28.81
N GLY A 217 -13.98 10.21 29.61
CA GLY A 217 -13.89 10.04 31.07
C GLY A 217 -12.91 8.96 31.51
N TYR A 218 -12.32 8.18 30.60
CA TYR A 218 -11.36 7.13 30.91
C TYR A 218 -9.93 7.71 31.00
N PRO A 219 -9.23 7.53 32.12
CA PRO A 219 -7.84 7.96 32.21
C PRO A 219 -6.97 7.10 31.29
N ILE A 220 -6.07 7.74 30.55
CA ILE A 220 -5.03 7.09 29.77
C ILE A 220 -3.79 7.97 29.77
N THR A 221 -2.63 7.35 29.79
CA THR A 221 -1.33 8.03 29.74
C THR A 221 -0.75 8.03 28.31
N PRO A 222 0.20 8.93 28.01
CA PRO A 222 0.91 8.94 26.73
C PRO A 222 1.61 7.61 26.41
N ASP A 223 2.23 6.98 27.42
CA ASP A 223 2.93 5.70 27.26
C ASP A 223 1.95 4.55 26.98
N GLU A 224 0.76 4.57 27.60
CA GLU A 224 -0.30 3.59 27.30
C GLU A 224 -0.83 3.73 25.87
N LEU A 225 -0.94 4.96 25.34
CA LEU A 225 -1.27 5.17 23.92
C LEU A 225 -0.19 4.63 23.01
N LYS A 226 1.09 4.90 23.30
CA LYS A 226 2.21 4.38 22.51
C LYS A 226 2.22 2.84 22.50
N LEU A 227 2.06 2.23 23.68
CA LEU A 227 1.94 0.78 23.83
C LEU A 227 0.72 0.21 23.07
N ALA A 228 -0.39 0.94 23.04
CA ALA A 228 -1.56 0.53 22.25
C ALA A 228 -1.25 0.47 20.74
N GLY A 229 -0.47 1.42 20.21
CA GLY A 229 -0.03 1.41 18.81
C GLY A 229 0.72 0.12 18.44
N GLU A 230 1.71 -0.24 19.25
CA GLU A 230 2.49 -1.47 19.09
C GLU A 230 1.60 -2.73 19.21
N ARG A 231 0.75 -2.78 20.24
CA ARG A 231 -0.20 -3.88 20.46
C ARG A 231 -1.11 -4.09 19.25
N ILE A 232 -1.62 -3.00 18.66
CA ILE A 232 -2.52 -3.05 17.50
C ILE A 232 -1.80 -3.65 16.28
N ASN A 233 -0.55 -3.27 16.01
CA ASN A 233 0.17 -3.81 14.86
C ASN A 233 0.53 -5.29 15.04
N ASN A 234 0.91 -5.71 16.26
CA ASN A 234 1.10 -7.13 16.57
C ASN A 234 -0.21 -7.93 16.46
N MET A 235 -1.35 -7.37 16.90
CA MET A 235 -2.66 -8.00 16.72
C MET A 235 -3.01 -8.24 15.25
N LYS A 236 -2.80 -7.23 14.40
CA LYS A 236 -3.03 -7.36 12.94
C LYS A 236 -2.14 -8.45 12.34
N LYS A 237 -0.87 -8.50 12.75
CA LYS A 237 0.06 -9.55 12.32
C LYS A 237 -0.40 -10.94 12.76
N LEU A 238 -0.86 -11.11 14.01
CA LEU A 238 -1.42 -12.38 14.49
C LEU A 238 -2.63 -12.83 13.70
N PHE A 239 -3.57 -11.92 13.43
CA PHE A 239 -4.71 -12.20 12.56
C PHE A 239 -4.23 -12.73 11.21
N ASN A 240 -3.25 -12.06 10.59
CA ASN A 240 -2.77 -12.48 9.29
C ASN A 240 -1.97 -13.79 9.30
N ILE A 241 -1.17 -14.07 10.34
CA ILE A 241 -0.48 -15.36 10.51
C ILE A 241 -1.53 -16.48 10.59
N ARG A 242 -2.62 -16.27 11.35
CA ARG A 242 -3.75 -17.20 11.40
C ARG A 242 -4.36 -17.46 10.01
N GLU A 243 -4.45 -16.43 9.18
CA GLU A 243 -4.94 -16.53 7.79
C GLU A 243 -3.88 -17.00 6.78
N GLY A 244 -2.67 -17.37 7.23
CA GLY A 244 -1.63 -17.99 6.40
C GLY A 244 -0.50 -17.06 5.94
N TRP A 245 -0.34 -15.87 6.53
CA TRP A 245 0.82 -15.00 6.26
C TRP A 245 2.12 -15.68 6.70
N VAL A 246 3.07 -15.82 5.77
CA VAL A 246 4.43 -16.32 6.00
C VAL A 246 5.51 -15.28 5.65
N ARG A 247 6.78 -15.54 6.02
CA ARG A 247 7.92 -14.66 5.69
C ARG A 247 7.97 -14.23 4.22
N ASP A 248 7.69 -15.17 3.31
CA ASP A 248 7.80 -14.95 1.87
C ASP A 248 6.77 -13.94 1.34
N ASP A 249 5.68 -13.68 2.08
CA ASP A 249 4.72 -12.65 1.72
C ASP A 249 5.27 -11.24 1.95
N ASP A 250 6.27 -11.08 2.82
CA ASP A 250 6.98 -9.82 3.06
C ASP A 250 8.03 -9.61 1.96
N THR A 251 7.55 -9.13 0.82
CA THR A 251 8.35 -8.91 -0.38
C THR A 251 7.77 -7.77 -1.24
N LEU A 252 8.42 -7.49 -2.37
CA LEU A 252 7.95 -6.56 -3.40
C LEU A 252 7.88 -7.26 -4.76
N PRO A 253 7.13 -6.70 -5.75
CA PRO A 253 7.10 -7.24 -7.10
C PRO A 253 8.49 -7.42 -7.71
N GLY A 254 8.70 -8.49 -8.49
CA GLY A 254 10.01 -8.84 -9.06
C GLY A 254 10.66 -7.69 -9.83
N ARG A 255 9.89 -6.90 -10.60
CA ARG A 255 10.37 -5.68 -11.27
C ARG A 255 11.05 -4.71 -10.31
N ALA A 256 10.48 -4.47 -9.13
CA ALA A 256 11.05 -3.55 -8.14
C ALA A 256 12.37 -4.07 -7.54
N LEU A 257 12.60 -5.39 -7.58
CA LEU A 257 13.76 -6.05 -6.98
C LEU A 257 14.87 -6.43 -7.97
N SER A 258 14.61 -6.28 -9.27
CA SER A 258 15.52 -6.74 -10.34
C SER A 258 15.87 -5.67 -11.37
N GLU A 259 15.08 -4.60 -11.48
CA GLU A 259 15.31 -3.54 -12.46
C GLU A 259 15.76 -2.23 -11.80
N ASN A 260 16.79 -1.61 -12.36
CA ASN A 260 17.20 -0.26 -11.98
C ASN A 260 16.34 0.80 -12.66
N LEU A 261 16.20 1.97 -12.04
CA LEU A 261 15.59 3.13 -12.66
C LEU A 261 16.37 3.55 -13.90
N VAL A 262 15.66 3.73 -15.01
CA VAL A 262 16.29 4.00 -16.32
C VAL A 262 16.58 5.49 -16.55
N ASP A 263 15.88 6.37 -15.81
CA ASP A 263 15.92 7.82 -15.96
C ASP A 263 15.65 8.56 -14.64
N GLY A 264 15.50 9.89 -14.74
CA GLY A 264 15.21 10.76 -13.60
C GLY A 264 16.36 10.92 -12.61
N VAL A 265 16.04 11.52 -11.46
CA VAL A 265 17.02 11.81 -10.39
C VAL A 265 17.58 10.56 -9.71
N GLY A 266 16.89 9.43 -9.83
CA GLY A 266 17.29 8.14 -9.30
C GLY A 266 17.88 7.21 -10.35
N LYS A 267 18.26 7.70 -11.54
CA LYS A 267 18.78 6.87 -12.63
C LYS A 267 19.91 5.96 -12.15
N GLY A 268 19.80 4.67 -12.45
CA GLY A 268 20.75 3.63 -12.05
C GLY A 268 20.54 3.08 -10.64
N VAL A 269 19.68 3.69 -9.83
CA VAL A 269 19.32 3.18 -8.50
C VAL A 269 18.35 2.01 -8.66
N GLY A 270 18.62 0.90 -7.98
CA GLY A 270 17.75 -0.26 -7.84
C GLY A 270 17.61 -0.66 -6.38
N LEU A 271 16.79 -1.66 -6.10
CA LEU A 271 16.67 -2.31 -4.80
C LEU A 271 16.89 -3.80 -5.04
N SER A 272 17.85 -4.43 -4.34
CA SER A 272 18.07 -5.86 -4.48
C SER A 272 17.20 -6.66 -3.50
N HIS A 273 17.08 -7.97 -3.74
CA HIS A 273 16.49 -8.90 -2.77
C HIS A 273 17.23 -8.86 -1.43
N ASP A 274 18.57 -8.90 -1.46
CA ASP A 274 19.41 -8.88 -0.26
C ASP A 274 19.22 -7.59 0.57
N ASP A 275 19.12 -6.43 -0.10
CA ASP A 275 18.84 -5.15 0.56
C ASP A 275 17.47 -5.15 1.24
N LEU A 276 16.44 -5.65 0.56
CA LEU A 276 15.10 -5.74 1.12
C LEU A 276 15.07 -6.72 2.31
N ASP A 277 15.68 -7.89 2.17
CA ASP A 277 15.72 -8.91 3.21
C ASP A 277 16.48 -8.43 4.45
N MET A 278 17.58 -7.70 4.28
CA MET A 278 18.28 -7.02 5.37
C MET A 278 17.35 -6.03 6.08
N MET A 279 16.65 -5.17 5.34
CA MET A 279 15.71 -4.21 5.91
C MET A 279 14.56 -4.90 6.66
N ILE A 280 14.01 -6.00 6.13
CA ILE A 280 12.95 -6.77 6.79
C ILE A 280 13.47 -7.42 8.07
N ALA A 281 14.67 -8.02 8.03
CA ALA A 281 15.30 -8.60 9.21
C ALA A 281 15.53 -7.54 10.30
N SER A 282 15.92 -6.32 9.91
CA SER A 282 16.04 -5.20 10.84
C SER A 282 14.69 -4.83 11.47
N TYR A 283 13.61 -4.82 10.68
CA TYR A 283 12.24 -4.54 11.12
C TYR A 283 11.73 -5.61 12.09
N TYR A 284 11.91 -6.90 11.79
CA TYR A 284 11.52 -7.98 12.69
C TYR A 284 12.27 -7.93 14.02
N ARG A 285 13.57 -7.62 13.98
CA ARG A 285 14.39 -7.49 15.18
C ARG A 285 13.85 -6.41 16.12
N VAL A 286 13.52 -5.23 15.59
CA VAL A 286 12.98 -4.12 16.42
C VAL A 286 11.55 -4.39 16.88
N ARG A 287 10.75 -5.12 16.08
CA ARG A 287 9.42 -5.61 16.47
C ARG A 287 9.45 -6.68 17.56
N GLY A 288 10.60 -7.31 17.79
CA GLY A 288 10.73 -8.48 18.67
C GLY A 288 10.12 -9.75 18.06
N TRP A 289 10.10 -9.86 16.73
CA TRP A 289 9.62 -11.04 16.00
C TRP A 289 10.76 -12.01 15.69
N THR A 290 10.41 -13.25 15.35
CA THR A 290 11.38 -14.26 14.88
C THR A 290 11.88 -13.94 13.48
N PHE A 291 12.88 -14.68 13.00
CA PHE A 291 13.39 -14.55 11.65
C PHE A 291 12.32 -14.90 10.59
N GLU A 292 11.45 -15.85 10.92
CA GLU A 292 10.31 -16.30 10.13
C GLU A 292 9.14 -15.30 10.16
N GLY A 293 9.22 -14.27 11.00
CA GLY A 293 8.20 -13.23 11.14
C GLY A 293 7.07 -13.59 12.11
N ASP A 294 7.27 -14.61 12.95
CA ASP A 294 6.34 -14.99 14.01
C ASP A 294 6.50 -14.11 15.26
N ILE A 295 5.45 -14.01 16.06
CA ILE A 295 5.47 -13.26 17.32
C ILE A 295 5.73 -14.25 18.47
N PRO A 296 6.89 -14.17 19.15
CA PRO A 296 7.23 -15.10 20.22
C PRO A 296 6.32 -14.91 21.43
N ALA A 297 6.10 -15.99 22.20
CA ALA A 297 5.22 -15.99 23.38
C ALA A 297 5.59 -14.89 24.39
N SER A 298 6.89 -14.60 24.58
CA SER A 298 7.34 -13.52 25.46
C SER A 298 6.85 -12.14 25.01
N LYS A 299 6.78 -11.89 23.70
CA LYS A 299 6.27 -10.63 23.15
C LYS A 299 4.75 -10.54 23.25
N LEU A 300 4.06 -11.68 23.14
CA LEU A 300 2.62 -11.75 23.38
C LEU A 300 2.26 -11.42 24.82
N GLU A 301 2.98 -12.00 25.79
CA GLU A 301 2.81 -11.71 27.21
C GLU A 301 3.13 -10.24 27.52
N GLU A 302 4.24 -9.72 26.99
CA GLU A 302 4.63 -8.30 27.14
C GLU A 302 3.52 -7.34 26.66
N LEU A 303 2.84 -7.68 25.56
CA LEU A 303 1.77 -6.85 24.99
C LEU A 303 0.39 -7.18 25.55
N GLY A 304 0.23 -8.20 26.41
CA GLY A 304 -1.07 -8.66 26.92
C GLY A 304 -1.97 -9.26 25.82
N LEU A 305 -1.36 -9.99 24.88
CA LEU A 305 -2.02 -10.66 23.75
C LEU A 305 -2.06 -12.19 23.90
N ASP A 306 -1.44 -12.73 24.94
CA ASP A 306 -1.36 -14.16 25.27
C ASP A 306 -2.73 -14.82 25.41
N MET A 307 -3.67 -14.14 26.08
CA MET A 307 -5.04 -14.62 26.27
C MET A 307 -5.82 -14.83 24.96
N ILE A 308 -5.43 -14.14 23.89
CA ILE A 308 -6.11 -14.25 22.58
C ILE A 308 -5.66 -15.52 21.85
N VAL A 309 -4.38 -15.88 21.99
CA VAL A 309 -3.81 -17.05 21.34
C VAL A 309 -4.26 -18.35 22.02
N GLN A 310 -4.31 -18.36 23.36
CA GLN A 310 -4.79 -19.53 24.13
C GLN A 310 -6.26 -19.89 23.82
N ASN A 311 -7.11 -18.89 23.58
CA ASN A 311 -8.49 -19.11 23.20
C ASN A 311 -8.64 -19.64 21.76
N ALA A 312 -7.71 -19.34 20.85
CA ALA A 312 -7.74 -19.83 19.47
C ALA A 312 -7.40 -21.32 19.38
N GLU A 313 -6.42 -21.80 20.17
CA GLU A 313 -6.04 -23.22 20.23
C GLU A 313 -7.14 -24.10 20.81
N THR A 314 -7.96 -23.57 21.72
CA THR A 314 -9.07 -24.29 22.36
C THR A 314 -10.34 -24.35 21.51
N THR A 315 -10.49 -23.47 20.51
CA THR A 315 -11.63 -23.48 19.56
C THR A 315 -11.41 -24.26 18.26
N ASN A 316 -10.21 -24.78 18.02
CA ASN A 316 -9.89 -25.62 16.85
C ASN A 316 -10.12 -27.12 17.10
N VAL A 317 -11.12 -27.48 17.92
CA VAL A 317 -11.58 -28.87 18.18
C VAL A 317 -12.95 -29.10 17.55
#